data_AF-A0A831UZF4-F1
#
_entry.id   AF-A0A831UZF4-F1
#
_cell.length_a   1.000
_cell.length_b   1.000
_cell.length_c   1.000
_cell.angle_alpha   90.00
_cell.angle_beta   90.00
_cell.angle_gamma   90.00
#
_symmetry.space_group_name_H-M   'P 1'
#
loop_
_entity.id
_entity.type
_entity.pdbx_description
1 polymer ?
#
loop_
_entity_poly.entity_id
_entity_poly.type
_entity_poly.pdbx_seq_one_letter_code
_entity_poly.pdbx_strand_id
1 'polypeptide(L)'
;MFKQTALIAAALALAVSGSAWAKELKVGFVNSAMLIDKAPQAEAARVQLEKEFSARERELVDNQKAALALEQKLSREGAAMSEAERSRQERELNRSMRDLQRQQAEFRDDLNLRKNEELAKLQRTVFQVINEMAKADEYDLILSDGVVYAGPNVDITNKVLERLQSVK
;
A
#
# COMPACT_ATOMS: atom_id res chain seq x y z
N MET A 1 35.25 -28.82 -63.71
CA MET A 1 35.60 -27.82 -62.67
C MET A 1 34.44 -26.90 -62.28
N PHE A 2 33.70 -26.30 -63.22
CA PHE A 2 32.59 -25.37 -62.91
C PHE A 2 31.46 -25.92 -62.01
N LYS A 3 31.17 -27.23 -62.07
CA LYS A 3 30.13 -27.86 -61.23
C LYS A 3 30.57 -28.02 -59.77
N GLN A 4 31.87 -28.20 -59.50
CA GLN A 4 32.40 -28.36 -58.14
C GLN A 4 32.53 -27.01 -57.43
N THR A 5 32.88 -25.94 -58.15
CA THR A 5 32.91 -24.58 -57.60
C THR A 5 31.50 -24.07 -57.25
N ALA A 6 30.47 -24.44 -58.01
CA ALA A 6 29.08 -24.11 -57.71
C ALA A 6 28.56 -24.82 -56.43
N LEU A 7 28.97 -26.06 -56.21
CA LEU A 7 28.60 -26.85 -55.01
C LEU A 7 29.24 -26.30 -53.73
N ILE A 8 30.49 -25.85 -53.80
CA ILE A 8 31.18 -25.24 -52.65
C ILE A 8 30.58 -23.86 -52.32
N ALA A 9 30.22 -23.06 -53.33
CA ALA A 9 29.57 -21.77 -53.12
C ALA A 9 28.17 -21.91 -52.49
N ALA A 10 27.41 -22.94 -52.87
CA ALA A 10 26.10 -23.24 -52.28
C ALA A 10 26.21 -23.73 -50.83
N ALA A 11 27.24 -24.52 -50.49
CA ALA A 11 27.49 -24.97 -49.13
C ALA A 11 27.93 -23.81 -48.20
N LEU A 12 28.69 -22.85 -48.72
CA LEU A 12 29.11 -21.67 -47.96
C LEU A 12 27.94 -20.68 -47.74
N ALA A 13 27.01 -20.57 -48.69
CA ALA A 13 25.79 -19.77 -48.55
C ALA A 13 24.84 -20.34 -47.48
N LEU A 14 24.78 -21.67 -47.31
CA LEU A 14 24.00 -22.31 -46.24
C LEU A 14 24.64 -22.10 -44.85
N ALA A 15 25.95 -21.97 -44.75
CA ALA A 15 26.67 -21.69 -43.49
C ALA A 15 26.47 -20.23 -42.98
N VAL A 16 26.02 -19.31 -43.86
CA VAL A 16 25.63 -17.93 -43.51
C VAL A 16 24.11 -17.81 -43.33
N SER A 17 23.42 -18.94 -43.11
CA SER A 17 22.08 -18.93 -42.50
C SER A 17 22.26 -18.56 -41.03
N GLY A 18 22.59 -17.29 -40.78
CA GLY A 18 22.81 -16.75 -39.46
C GLY A 18 21.65 -17.14 -38.58
N SER A 19 21.95 -17.81 -37.47
CA SER A 19 21.05 -17.87 -36.33
C SER A 19 20.59 -16.44 -36.09
N ALA A 20 19.34 -16.14 -36.43
CA ALA A 20 18.74 -14.86 -36.10
C ALA A 20 18.88 -14.74 -34.59
N TRP A 21 19.81 -13.90 -34.13
CA TRP A 21 19.90 -13.50 -32.74
C TRP A 21 18.68 -12.63 -32.48
N ALA A 22 17.54 -13.26 -32.31
CA ALA A 22 16.40 -12.61 -31.70
C ALA A 22 16.90 -12.11 -30.35
N LYS A 23 16.84 -10.79 -30.12
CA LYS A 23 17.07 -10.22 -28.81
C LYS A 23 16.13 -10.97 -27.86
N GLU A 24 16.69 -11.76 -26.95
CA GLU A 24 15.91 -12.53 -26.01
C GLU A 24 15.09 -11.56 -25.18
N LEU A 25 13.76 -11.66 -25.26
CA LEU A 25 12.85 -10.74 -24.60
C LEU A 25 13.01 -10.89 -23.09
N LYS A 26 13.50 -9.84 -22.42
CA LYS A 26 13.72 -9.88 -20.99
C LYS A 26 12.44 -9.48 -20.25
N VAL A 27 11.70 -10.49 -19.80
CA VAL A 27 10.44 -10.32 -19.07
C VAL A 27 10.66 -10.54 -17.57
N GLY A 28 10.15 -9.61 -16.77
CA GLY A 28 10.09 -9.69 -15.32
C GLY A 28 8.66 -9.82 -14.80
N PHE A 29 8.51 -10.36 -13.60
CA PHE A 29 7.28 -10.39 -12.84
C PHE A 29 7.51 -9.82 -11.45
N VAL A 30 6.56 -9.03 -10.95
CA VAL A 30 6.58 -8.49 -9.58
C VAL A 30 5.25 -8.74 -8.89
N ASN A 31 5.31 -9.18 -7.63
CA ASN A 31 4.14 -9.20 -6.77
C ASN A 31 3.97 -7.84 -6.08
N SER A 32 3.18 -6.96 -6.70
CA SER A 32 2.93 -5.60 -6.20
C SER A 32 2.37 -5.57 -4.77
N ALA A 33 1.48 -6.51 -4.42
CA ALA A 33 0.90 -6.59 -3.08
C ALA A 33 1.97 -6.90 -2.03
N MET A 34 2.86 -7.85 -2.31
CA MET A 34 3.99 -8.18 -1.44
C MET A 34 5.00 -7.03 -1.33
N LEU A 35 5.25 -6.30 -2.42
CA LEU A 35 6.14 -5.14 -2.39
C LEU A 35 5.59 -4.04 -1.50
N ILE A 36 4.30 -3.72 -1.63
CA ILE A 36 3.63 -2.70 -0.81
C ILE A 36 3.63 -3.13 0.67
N ASP A 37 3.31 -4.40 0.96
CA ASP A 37 3.25 -4.91 2.33
C ASP A 37 4.61 -4.94 3.03
N LYS A 38 5.68 -5.34 2.31
CA LYS A 38 7.03 -5.51 2.88
C LYS A 38 7.94 -4.29 2.73
N ALA A 39 7.51 -3.26 2.02
CA ALA A 39 8.30 -2.05 1.83
C ALA A 39 8.56 -1.35 3.18
N PRO A 40 9.79 -0.93 3.49
CA PRO A 40 10.07 -0.18 4.72
C PRO A 40 9.29 1.14 4.81
N GLN A 41 8.96 1.72 3.65
CA GLN A 41 8.12 2.92 3.55
C GLN A 41 6.70 2.67 4.07
N ALA A 42 6.19 1.43 4.02
CA ALA A 42 4.88 1.08 4.57
C ALA A 42 4.87 1.19 6.10
N GLU A 43 5.90 0.65 6.76
CA GLU A 43 6.05 0.77 8.21
C GLU A 43 6.28 2.22 8.64
N ALA A 44 7.10 2.97 7.89
CA ALA A 44 7.29 4.40 8.14
C ALA A 44 5.98 5.20 8.05
N ALA A 45 5.16 4.92 7.03
CA ALA A 45 3.83 5.52 6.88
C ALA A 45 2.90 5.13 8.04
N ARG A 46 2.93 3.86 8.48
CA ARG A 46 2.13 3.38 9.63
C ARG A 46 2.47 4.15 10.90
N VAL A 47 3.76 4.26 11.23
CA VAL A 47 4.24 4.99 12.41
C VAL A 47 3.89 6.47 12.34
N GLN A 48 4.00 7.08 11.16
CA GLN A 48 3.66 8.49 10.96
C GLN A 48 2.15 8.74 11.16
N LEU A 49 1.30 7.88 10.61
CA LEU A 49 -0.16 7.94 10.80
C LEU A 49 -0.53 7.74 12.27
N GLU A 50 0.05 6.75 12.94
CA GLU A 50 -0.16 6.51 14.37
C GLU A 50 0.20 7.76 15.20
N LYS A 51 1.35 8.37 14.91
CA LYS A 51 1.77 9.61 15.57
C LYS A 51 0.79 10.76 15.34
N GLU A 52 0.35 10.96 14.10
CA GLU A 52 -0.56 12.04 13.71
C GLU A 52 -1.96 11.91 14.34
N PHE A 53 -2.46 10.69 14.51
CA PHE A 53 -3.82 10.43 14.98
C PHE A 53 -3.92 10.05 16.47
N SER A 54 -2.82 9.67 17.12
CA SER A 54 -2.80 9.20 18.52
C SER A 54 -3.41 10.17 19.53
N ALA A 55 -3.28 11.49 19.32
CA ALA A 55 -3.85 12.49 20.23
C ALA A 55 -5.38 12.54 20.12
N ARG A 56 -5.89 12.56 18.88
CA ARG A 56 -7.34 12.58 18.59
C ARG A 56 -8.01 11.29 19.00
N GLU A 57 -7.35 10.15 18.80
CA GLU A 57 -7.83 8.85 19.27
C GLU A 57 -7.97 8.82 20.80
N ARG A 58 -6.97 9.31 21.53
CA ARG A 58 -7.03 9.42 23.00
C ARG A 58 -8.17 10.32 23.46
N GLU A 59 -8.34 11.49 22.84
CA GLU A 59 -9.45 12.40 23.15
C GLU A 59 -10.82 11.73 22.95
N LEU A 60 -11.01 11.01 21.85
CA LEU A 60 -12.24 10.24 21.58
C LEU A 60 -12.51 9.19 22.67
N VAL A 61 -11.49 8.44 23.06
CA VAL A 61 -11.60 7.42 24.12
C VAL A 61 -11.95 8.06 25.46
N ASP A 62 -11.34 9.19 25.81
CA ASP A 62 -11.58 9.89 27.07
C ASP A 62 -12.98 10.50 27.10
N ASN A 63 -13.43 11.12 26.00
CA ASN A 63 -14.78 11.64 25.85
C ASN A 63 -15.82 10.51 25.95
N GLN A 64 -15.53 9.33 25.37
CA GLN A 64 -16.42 8.16 25.47
C GLN A 64 -16.52 7.67 26.92
N LYS A 65 -15.40 7.58 27.65
CA LYS A 65 -15.41 7.21 29.07
C LYS A 65 -16.17 8.21 29.91
N ALA A 66 -16.03 9.51 29.65
CA ALA A 66 -16.74 10.57 30.37
C ALA A 66 -18.25 10.47 30.15
N ALA A 67 -18.70 10.24 28.92
CA ALA A 67 -20.11 10.05 28.59
C ALA A 67 -20.69 8.81 29.30
N LEU A 68 -19.98 7.68 29.26
CA LEU A 68 -20.39 6.45 29.97
C LEU A 68 -20.45 6.65 31.49
N ALA A 69 -19.51 7.39 32.07
CA ALA A 69 -19.53 7.69 33.50
C ALA A 69 -20.74 8.56 33.89
N LEU A 70 -21.08 9.55 33.06
CA LEU A 70 -22.26 10.40 33.28
C LEU A 70 -23.57 9.61 33.13
N GLU A 71 -23.65 8.73 32.13
CA GLU A 71 -24.80 7.82 31.93
C GLU A 71 -24.99 6.92 33.15
N GLN A 72 -23.92 6.28 33.63
CA GLN A 72 -23.97 5.43 34.82
C GLN A 72 -24.37 6.21 36.07
N LYS A 73 -23.89 7.46 36.23
CA LYS A 73 -24.26 8.32 37.35
C LYS A 73 -25.76 8.66 37.30
N LEU A 74 -26.27 9.07 36.16
CA LEU A 74 -27.70 9.34 35.96
C LEU A 74 -28.56 8.09 36.26
N SER A 75 -28.10 6.91 35.85
CA SER A 75 -28.79 5.64 36.12
C SER A 75 -28.83 5.29 37.62
N ARG A 76 -27.72 5.46 38.34
CA ARG A 76 -27.62 5.11 39.77
C ARG A 76 -28.22 6.16 40.70
N GLU A 77 -27.94 7.42 40.44
CA GLU A 77 -28.21 8.53 41.37
C GLU A 77 -29.37 9.42 40.90
N GLY A 78 -29.87 9.26 39.67
CA GLY A 78 -30.85 10.16 39.06
C GLY A 78 -32.17 10.27 39.83
N ALA A 79 -32.57 9.24 40.58
CA ALA A 79 -33.76 9.27 41.44
C ALA A 79 -33.59 10.14 42.70
N ALA A 80 -32.35 10.37 43.14
CA ALA A 80 -32.02 11.22 44.29
C ALA A 80 -31.71 12.67 43.89
N MET A 81 -31.62 12.98 42.59
CA MET A 81 -31.36 14.32 42.08
C MET A 81 -32.62 15.18 42.07
N SER A 82 -32.44 16.51 42.13
CA SER A 82 -33.51 17.44 41.76
C SER A 82 -33.84 17.31 40.27
N GLU A 83 -35.09 17.61 39.89
CA GLU A 83 -35.51 17.60 38.49
C GLU A 83 -34.63 18.51 37.61
N ALA A 84 -34.27 19.69 38.12
CA ALA A 84 -33.43 20.64 37.41
C ALA A 84 -32.00 20.11 37.14
N GLU A 85 -31.36 19.49 38.14
CA GLU A 85 -30.01 18.93 37.99
C GLU A 85 -30.01 17.69 37.10
N ARG A 86 -31.00 16.80 37.27
CA ARG A 86 -31.17 15.62 36.41
C ARG A 86 -31.35 16.05 34.95
N SER A 87 -32.27 16.97 34.69
CA SER A 87 -32.54 17.50 33.35
C SER A 87 -31.31 18.16 32.72
N ARG A 88 -30.48 18.85 33.53
CA ARG A 88 -29.21 19.43 33.07
C ARG A 88 -28.22 18.35 32.64
N GLN A 89 -28.00 17.33 33.46
CA GLN A 89 -27.08 16.23 33.17
C GLN A 89 -27.56 15.37 31.99
N GLU A 90 -28.86 15.13 31.84
CA GLU A 90 -29.44 14.44 30.68
C GLU A 90 -29.20 15.23 29.37
N ARG A 91 -29.34 16.56 29.40
CA ARG A 91 -29.00 17.41 28.23
C ARG A 91 -27.51 17.37 27.91
N GLU A 92 -26.65 17.37 28.93
CA GLU A 92 -25.21 17.27 28.78
C GLU A 92 -24.81 15.94 28.16
N LEU A 93 -25.33 14.82 28.68
CA LEU A 93 -25.10 13.49 28.12
C LEU A 93 -25.53 13.42 26.65
N ASN A 94 -26.75 13.89 26.34
CA ASN A 94 -27.25 13.92 24.97
C ASN A 94 -26.37 14.78 24.03
N ARG A 95 -25.81 15.88 24.53
CA ARG A 95 -24.86 16.71 23.78
C ARG A 95 -23.56 15.95 23.54
N SER A 96 -22.95 15.41 24.59
CA SER A 96 -21.69 14.66 24.51
C SER A 96 -21.79 13.46 23.57
N MET A 97 -22.91 12.74 23.57
CA MET A 97 -23.15 11.61 22.66
C MET A 97 -23.22 12.05 21.18
N ARG A 98 -23.89 13.17 20.88
CA ARG A 98 -23.91 13.72 19.51
C ARG A 98 -22.54 14.23 19.07
N ASP A 99 -21.82 14.89 19.97
CA ASP A 99 -20.48 15.39 19.70
C ASP A 99 -19.50 14.24 19.46
N LEU A 100 -19.56 13.18 20.28
CA LEU A 100 -18.80 11.94 20.08
C LEU A 100 -19.07 11.29 18.73
N GLN A 101 -20.34 11.14 18.35
CA GLN A 101 -20.70 10.53 17.06
C GLN A 101 -20.12 11.33 15.88
N ARG A 102 -20.18 12.67 15.95
CA ARG A 102 -19.58 13.54 14.93
C ARG A 102 -18.06 13.40 14.89
N GLN A 103 -17.40 13.51 16.04
CA GLN A 103 -15.93 13.40 16.12
C GLN A 103 -15.42 12.03 15.65
N GLN A 104 -16.16 10.94 15.94
CA GLN A 104 -15.81 9.60 15.45
C GLN A 104 -15.92 9.49 13.93
N ALA A 105 -16.95 10.08 13.33
CA ALA A 105 -17.10 10.12 11.89
C ALA A 105 -15.97 10.92 11.23
N GLU A 106 -15.71 12.13 11.71
CA GLU A 106 -14.61 12.98 11.25
C GLU A 106 -13.25 12.28 11.37
N PHE A 107 -12.96 11.68 12.53
CA PHE A 107 -11.73 10.94 12.75
C PHE A 107 -11.56 9.78 11.77
N ARG A 108 -12.61 9.00 11.53
CA ARG A 108 -12.57 7.87 10.60
C ARG A 108 -12.34 8.34 9.17
N ASP A 109 -13.01 9.40 8.77
CA ASP A 109 -12.94 9.92 7.41
C ASP A 109 -11.55 10.53 7.14
N ASP A 110 -11.02 11.32 8.09
CA ASP A 110 -9.66 11.85 8.04
C ASP A 110 -8.61 10.74 8.02
N LEU A 111 -8.75 9.73 8.89
CA LEU A 111 -7.80 8.62 8.95
C LEU A 111 -7.80 7.83 7.65
N ASN A 112 -8.97 7.58 7.06
CA ASN A 112 -9.08 6.90 5.78
C ASN A 112 -8.48 7.73 4.65
N LEU A 113 -8.72 9.04 4.63
CA LEU A 113 -8.10 9.94 3.66
C LEU A 113 -6.58 9.87 3.74
N ARG A 114 -6.01 10.05 4.94
CA ARG A 114 -4.55 10.01 5.12
C ARG A 114 -3.95 8.64 4.80
N LYS A 115 -4.64 7.55 5.16
CA LYS A 115 -4.21 6.18 4.77
C LYS A 115 -4.16 6.01 3.25
N ASN A 116 -5.16 6.52 2.53
CA ASN A 116 -5.19 6.44 1.07
C ASN A 116 -4.08 7.29 0.43
N GLU A 117 -3.79 8.48 0.97
CA GLU A 117 -2.69 9.33 0.51
C GLU A 117 -1.33 8.66 0.68
N GLU A 118 -1.06 8.10 1.85
CA GLU A 118 0.20 7.39 2.11
C GLU A 118 0.32 6.12 1.26
N LEU A 119 -0.77 5.38 1.08
CA LEU A 119 -0.80 4.23 0.17
C LEU A 119 -0.51 4.64 -1.28
N ALA A 120 -1.12 5.73 -1.76
CA ALA A 120 -0.88 6.23 -3.12
C ALA A 120 0.57 6.70 -3.29
N LYS A 121 1.17 7.31 -2.25
CA LYS A 121 2.59 7.70 -2.24
C LYS A 121 3.50 6.47 -2.28
N LEU A 122 3.18 5.44 -1.51
CA LEU A 122 3.90 4.17 -1.51
C LEU A 122 3.84 3.50 -2.88
N GLN A 123 2.66 3.39 -3.47
CA GLN A 123 2.48 2.86 -4.82
C GLN A 123 3.35 3.60 -5.85
N ARG A 124 3.33 4.95 -5.84
CA ARG A 124 4.19 5.74 -6.73
C ARG A 124 5.68 5.43 -6.53
N THR A 125 6.12 5.28 -5.30
CA THR A 125 7.51 4.95 -4.97
C THR A 125 7.88 3.56 -5.50
N VAL A 126 7.02 2.56 -5.30
CA VAL A 126 7.20 1.20 -5.84
C VAL A 126 7.28 1.22 -7.37
N PHE A 127 6.34 1.90 -8.04
CA PHE A 127 6.37 2.04 -9.50
C PHE A 127 7.63 2.74 -10.01
N GLN A 128 8.10 3.78 -9.31
CA GLN A 128 9.33 4.47 -9.67
C GLN A 128 10.54 3.53 -9.57
N VAL A 129 10.67 2.78 -8.46
CA VAL A 129 11.78 1.82 -8.28
C VAL A 129 11.74 0.71 -9.32
N ILE A 130 10.56 0.17 -9.63
CA ILE A 130 10.39 -0.82 -10.69
C ILE A 130 10.86 -0.25 -12.03
N ASN A 131 10.47 0.97 -12.38
CA ASN A 131 10.84 1.60 -13.65
C ASN A 131 12.34 1.90 -13.75
N GLU A 132 12.95 2.39 -12.67
CA GLU A 132 14.39 2.66 -12.62
C GLU A 132 15.19 1.36 -12.75
N MET A 133 14.78 0.32 -12.03
CA MET A 133 15.39 -1.01 -12.14
C MET A 133 15.17 -1.63 -13.52
N ALA A 134 13.98 -1.50 -14.10
CA ALA A 134 13.66 -2.01 -15.44
C ALA A 134 14.64 -1.45 -16.48
N LYS A 135 14.91 -0.13 -16.42
CA LYS A 135 15.85 0.53 -17.32
C LYS A 135 17.29 0.11 -17.04
N ALA A 136 17.71 0.08 -15.78
CA ALA A 136 19.09 -0.25 -15.40
C ALA A 136 19.47 -1.69 -15.74
N ASP A 137 18.52 -2.61 -15.62
CA ASP A 137 18.70 -4.03 -15.91
C ASP A 137 18.20 -4.42 -17.31
N GLU A 138 17.80 -3.46 -18.15
CA GLU A 138 17.36 -3.67 -19.54
C GLU A 138 16.18 -4.66 -19.70
N TYR A 139 15.19 -4.62 -18.80
CA TYR A 139 13.95 -5.35 -18.96
C TYR A 139 13.11 -4.74 -20.09
N ASP A 140 12.60 -5.60 -20.99
CA ASP A 140 11.68 -5.18 -22.05
C ASP A 140 10.23 -5.10 -21.54
N LEU A 141 9.88 -5.90 -20.53
CA LEU A 141 8.54 -5.94 -19.94
C LEU A 141 8.60 -6.37 -18.46
N ILE A 142 7.82 -5.70 -17.61
CA ILE A 142 7.55 -6.17 -16.24
C ILE A 142 6.04 -6.32 -16.07
N LEU A 143 5.61 -7.51 -15.67
CA LEU A 143 4.23 -7.84 -15.38
C LEU A 143 3.99 -7.84 -13.87
N SER A 144 2.77 -7.53 -13.45
CA SER A 144 2.35 -7.66 -12.06
C SER A 144 0.97 -8.31 -11.98
N ASP A 145 -0.09 -7.52 -11.96
CA ASP A 145 -1.45 -8.00 -11.81
C ASP A 145 -1.90 -8.83 -13.04
N GLY A 146 -2.69 -9.87 -12.79
CA GLY A 146 -3.22 -10.76 -13.84
C GLY A 146 -2.34 -11.94 -14.22
N VAL A 147 -1.17 -12.12 -13.59
CA VAL A 147 -0.31 -13.28 -13.81
C VAL A 147 -0.70 -14.42 -12.85
N VAL A 148 -1.16 -15.56 -13.39
CA VAL A 148 -1.56 -16.74 -12.60
C VAL A 148 -0.34 -17.50 -12.07
N TYR A 149 0.75 -17.53 -12.83
CA TYR A 149 1.99 -18.21 -12.46
C TYR A 149 3.19 -17.50 -13.07
N ALA A 150 4.20 -17.25 -12.24
CA ALA A 150 5.50 -16.75 -12.65
C ALA A 150 6.58 -17.69 -12.12
N GLY A 151 7.47 -18.15 -13.00
CA GLY A 151 8.61 -18.96 -12.59
C GLY A 151 9.65 -18.14 -11.83
N PRO A 152 10.51 -18.78 -11.01
CA PRO A 152 11.50 -18.08 -10.19
C PRO A 152 12.53 -17.28 -11.00
N ASN A 153 12.75 -17.65 -12.27
CA ASN A 153 13.69 -16.96 -13.16
C ASN A 153 13.17 -15.60 -13.65
N VAL A 154 11.84 -15.42 -13.68
CA VAL A 154 11.21 -14.16 -14.11
C VAL A 154 10.71 -13.35 -12.92
N ASP A 155 10.52 -13.96 -11.75
CA ASP A 155 10.11 -13.25 -10.53
C ASP A 155 11.27 -12.42 -9.97
N ILE A 156 11.11 -11.09 -10.03
CA ILE A 156 12.08 -10.12 -9.56
C ILE A 156 11.59 -9.38 -8.31
N THR A 157 10.53 -9.87 -7.65
CA THR A 157 9.91 -9.24 -6.47
C THR A 157 10.95 -8.96 -5.38
N ASN A 158 11.77 -9.94 -5.00
CA ASN A 158 12.77 -9.75 -3.96
C ASN A 158 13.85 -8.72 -4.38
N LYS A 159 14.24 -8.72 -5.65
CA LYS A 159 15.20 -7.74 -6.19
C LYS A 159 14.65 -6.32 -6.11
N VAL A 160 13.37 -6.13 -6.43
CA VAL A 160 12.70 -4.82 -6.26
C VAL A 160 12.61 -4.45 -4.77
N LEU A 161 12.30 -5.41 -3.90
CA LEU A 161 12.21 -5.18 -2.47
C LEU A 161 13.55 -4.71 -1.86
N GLU A 162 14.66 -5.31 -2.27
CA GLU A 162 16.01 -4.86 -1.88
C GLU A 162 16.29 -3.43 -2.34
N ARG A 163 15.88 -3.07 -3.56
CA ARG A 163 16.00 -1.68 -4.06
C ARG A 163 15.14 -0.73 -3.23
N LEU A 164 13.92 -1.10 -2.88
CA LEU A 164 13.05 -0.29 -2.01
C LEU A 164 13.68 -0.02 -0.65
N GLN A 165 14.45 -0.96 -0.10
CA GLN A 165 15.18 -0.75 1.16
C GLN A 165 16.30 0.29 1.07
N SER A 166 16.85 0.50 -0.13
CA SER A 166 17.85 1.54 -0.37
C SER A 166 17.26 2.94 -0.58
N VAL A 167 15.96 3.02 -0.86
CA VAL A 167 15.22 4.29 -1.04
C VAL A 167 14.68 4.74 0.32
N LYS A 168 15.19 5.86 0.83
CA LYS A 168 14.73 6.45 2.09
C LYS A 168 13.39 7.16 1.95
#